data_AF-A0A1E3QNJ0-F1
#
_entry.id   AF-A0A1E3QNJ0-F1
#
_cell.length_a   1.000
_cell.length_b   1.000
_cell.length_c   1.000
_cell.angle_alpha   90.00
_cell.angle_beta   90.00
_cell.angle_gamma   90.00
#
_symmetry.space_group_name_H-M   'P 1'
#
loop_
_entity.id
_entity.type
_entity.pdbx_description
1 polymer ?
#
loop_
_entity_poly.entity_id
_entity_poly.type
_entity_poly.pdbx_seq_one_letter_code
_entity_poly.pdbx_strand_id
1 'polypeptide(L)'
;MLFDLNVPWPQTTFTAPPTAQAIVTLKNTLAMLEELGYTHVALNFIVEQGAKIPQNPNPIDLSLVGEFQTRLNLFTRVTLLIDDPSQGQGVAKLSSAFDIVAVCPRTEKALLLAVTNLDIDIITFNYAERLPCFLRHKTVGAAIEKGIKFEVVYSPAIAGPAGYADGVTVSTAALQSRRQFFNNAASIIRASRSRGLVLSSGAASPLQCRGSFDVCNLLILLDLDHSRCKAAMTEVPSKVVLSGRLRGQSYKQTVIVGQYESLRATIDAPKRRKLGDTPSGNLMKRQKELAKH
;
A
#
# COMPACT_ATOMS: atom_id res chain seq x y z
N MET A 1 8.94 10.69 4.71
CA MET A 1 9.09 9.28 4.32
C MET A 1 7.95 8.96 3.39
N LEU A 2 8.24 8.39 2.23
CA LEU A 2 7.23 7.90 1.30
C LEU A 2 7.08 6.39 1.49
N PHE A 3 5.84 5.93 1.51
CA PHE A 3 5.44 4.55 1.71
C PHE A 3 4.72 4.02 0.47
N ASP A 4 5.04 2.80 0.07
CA ASP A 4 4.22 1.99 -0.84
C ASP A 4 3.90 0.67 -0.17
N LEU A 5 2.64 0.47 0.23
CA LEU A 5 2.25 -0.69 1.02
C LEU A 5 1.75 -1.87 0.19
N ASN A 6 1.88 -1.84 -1.14
CA ASN A 6 1.31 -2.87 -2.00
C ASN A 6 2.14 -3.18 -3.25
N VAL A 7 3.37 -3.66 -3.06
CA VAL A 7 4.13 -4.24 -4.16
C VAL A 7 3.83 -5.73 -4.21
N PRO A 8 3.22 -6.26 -5.29
CA PRO A 8 2.85 -7.68 -5.36
C PRO A 8 4.09 -8.59 -5.27
N TRP A 9 4.04 -9.56 -4.36
CA TRP A 9 5.00 -10.66 -4.33
C TRP A 9 4.73 -11.59 -5.53
N PRO A 10 5.75 -12.02 -6.29
CA PRO A 10 5.59 -12.78 -7.53
C PRO A 10 5.23 -14.27 -7.29
N GLN A 11 4.25 -14.52 -6.44
CA GLN A 11 3.77 -15.84 -6.07
C GLN A 11 2.27 -15.77 -5.76
N THR A 12 1.50 -16.72 -6.30
CA THR A 12 0.04 -16.76 -6.17
C THR A 12 -0.47 -17.85 -5.25
N THR A 13 0.35 -18.88 -4.97
CA THR A 13 -0.03 -20.02 -4.11
C THR A 13 1.11 -20.34 -3.15
N PHE A 14 0.81 -21.02 -2.03
CA PHE A 14 1.81 -21.40 -1.03
C PHE A 14 2.82 -22.45 -1.52
N THR A 15 2.51 -23.19 -2.58
CA THR A 15 3.29 -24.37 -3.00
C THR A 15 4.28 -24.08 -4.12
N ALA A 16 3.96 -23.16 -5.02
CA ALA A 16 4.81 -22.84 -6.16
C ALA A 16 5.72 -21.66 -5.81
N PRO A 17 7.05 -21.82 -5.77
CA PRO A 17 7.98 -20.70 -5.52
C PRO A 17 7.99 -19.72 -6.70
N PRO A 18 8.41 -18.47 -6.47
CA PRO A 18 8.52 -17.46 -7.53
C PRO A 18 9.57 -17.86 -8.57
N THR A 19 9.29 -17.57 -9.85
CA THR A 19 10.25 -17.82 -10.93
C THR A 19 11.39 -16.81 -10.89
N ALA A 20 12.58 -17.19 -11.37
CA ALA A 20 13.74 -16.30 -11.41
C ALA A 20 13.46 -15.00 -12.18
N GLN A 21 12.75 -15.09 -13.30
CA GLN A 21 12.36 -13.92 -14.09
C GLN A 21 11.42 -12.98 -13.33
N ALA A 22 10.48 -13.53 -12.56
CA ALA A 22 9.55 -12.71 -11.78
C ALA A 22 10.25 -12.01 -10.60
N ILE A 23 11.26 -12.64 -10.01
CA ILE A 23 12.13 -12.00 -9.02
C ILE A 23 12.95 -10.86 -9.63
N VAL A 24 13.48 -11.04 -10.84
CA VAL A 24 14.18 -9.93 -11.55
C VAL A 24 13.23 -8.75 -11.79
N THR A 25 11.99 -9.01 -12.24
CA THR A 25 10.98 -7.96 -12.39
C THR A 25 10.69 -7.26 -11.06
N LEU A 26 10.54 -8.00 -9.96
CA LEU A 26 10.35 -7.43 -8.63
C LEU A 26 11.53 -6.52 -8.23
N LYS A 27 12.77 -6.97 -8.43
CA LYS A 27 13.97 -6.17 -8.13
C LYS A 27 13.99 -4.86 -8.93
N ASN A 28 13.65 -4.91 -10.21
CA ASN A 28 13.54 -3.71 -11.04
C ASN A 28 12.45 -2.76 -10.53
N THR A 29 11.33 -3.29 -10.04
CA THR A 29 10.25 -2.48 -9.45
C THR A 29 10.72 -1.81 -8.16
N LEU A 30 11.45 -2.52 -7.31
CA LEU A 30 12.03 -1.94 -6.08
C LEU A 30 13.06 -0.85 -6.38
N ALA A 31 13.94 -1.06 -7.37
CA ALA A 31 14.89 -0.06 -7.82
C ALA A 31 14.19 1.21 -8.34
N MET A 32 13.11 1.05 -9.12
CA MET A 32 12.32 2.18 -9.61
C MET A 32 11.64 2.95 -8.46
N LEU A 33 11.09 2.25 -7.46
CA LEU A 33 10.48 2.88 -6.30
C LEU A 33 11.52 3.66 -5.47
N GLU A 34 12.71 3.12 -5.30
CA GLU A 34 13.83 3.80 -4.65
C GLU A 34 14.21 5.09 -5.39
N GLU A 35 14.33 5.04 -6.72
CA GLU A 35 14.65 6.20 -7.55
C GLU A 35 13.56 7.29 -7.48
N LEU A 36 12.29 6.88 -7.38
CA LEU A 36 11.15 7.79 -7.15
C LEU A 36 11.11 8.37 -5.72
N GLY A 37 12.02 7.95 -4.83
CA GLY A 37 12.16 8.47 -3.48
C GLY A 37 11.31 7.74 -2.42
N TYR A 38 10.77 6.56 -2.73
CA TYR A 38 10.14 5.70 -1.73
C TYR A 38 11.19 5.14 -0.77
N THR A 39 10.80 5.02 0.51
CA THR A 39 11.71 4.63 1.59
C THR A 39 11.23 3.40 2.35
N HIS A 40 9.91 3.17 2.35
CA HIS A 40 9.25 2.10 3.06
C HIS A 40 8.35 1.36 2.07
N VAL A 41 8.57 0.06 1.91
CA VAL A 41 7.87 -0.75 0.91
C VAL A 41 7.34 -2.03 1.55
N ALA A 42 6.07 -2.36 1.34
CA ALA A 42 5.52 -3.64 1.78
C ALA A 42 5.28 -4.58 0.58
N LEU A 43 5.82 -5.79 0.69
CA LEU A 43 5.64 -6.88 -0.27
C LEU A 43 4.35 -7.61 0.07
N ASN A 44 3.38 -7.62 -0.84
CA ASN A 44 2.05 -8.14 -0.62
C ASN A 44 1.86 -9.53 -1.22
N PHE A 45 1.51 -10.50 -0.39
CA PHE A 45 1.08 -11.83 -0.84
C PHE A 45 -0.44 -11.95 -0.76
N ILE A 46 -1.08 -12.37 -1.85
CA ILE A 46 -2.54 -12.49 -1.94
C ILE A 46 -2.94 -13.94 -1.66
N VAL A 47 -3.90 -14.12 -0.75
CA VAL A 47 -4.46 -15.43 -0.40
C VAL A 47 -5.90 -15.49 -0.89
N GLU A 48 -6.18 -16.43 -1.79
CA GLU A 48 -7.54 -16.72 -2.24
C GLU A 48 -8.38 -17.34 -1.12
N GLN A 49 -9.70 -17.15 -1.22
CA GLN A 49 -10.62 -17.69 -0.24
C GLN A 49 -10.58 -19.23 -0.22
N GLY A 50 -10.57 -19.81 0.99
CA GLY A 50 -10.58 -21.28 1.17
C GLY A 50 -9.23 -21.95 0.91
N ALA A 51 -8.17 -21.19 0.60
CA ALA A 51 -6.82 -21.73 0.49
C ALA A 51 -6.38 -22.35 1.83
N LYS A 52 -5.81 -23.55 1.76
CA LYS A 52 -5.25 -24.21 2.95
C LYS A 52 -3.99 -23.48 3.40
N ILE A 53 -4.09 -22.78 4.53
CA ILE A 53 -2.98 -22.06 5.14
C ILE A 53 -2.02 -23.07 5.78
N PRO A 54 -0.75 -23.16 5.34
CA PRO A 54 0.24 -24.06 5.93
C PRO A 54 0.68 -23.59 7.33
N GLN A 55 1.44 -24.43 8.05
CA GLN A 55 1.96 -24.09 9.38
C GLN A 55 2.89 -22.86 9.37
N ASN A 56 3.72 -22.71 8.34
CA ASN A 56 4.47 -21.49 8.08
C ASN A 56 3.75 -20.70 6.98
N PRO A 57 2.93 -19.69 7.34
CA PRO A 57 2.01 -19.10 6.39
C PRO A 57 2.59 -17.91 5.63
N ASN A 58 3.86 -17.51 5.87
CA ASN A 58 4.51 -16.43 5.13
C ASN A 58 5.49 -16.99 4.10
N PRO A 59 5.16 -16.96 2.79
CA PRO A 59 6.05 -17.43 1.74
C PRO A 59 7.05 -16.36 1.25
N ILE A 60 7.01 -15.14 1.79
CA ILE A 60 7.86 -14.05 1.35
C ILE A 60 9.26 -14.24 1.93
N ASP A 61 10.21 -14.58 1.06
CA ASP A 61 11.62 -14.67 1.43
C ASP A 61 12.35 -13.36 1.09
N LEU A 62 12.60 -12.55 2.12
CA LEU A 62 13.30 -11.26 1.98
C LEU A 62 14.77 -11.42 1.57
N SER A 63 15.37 -12.62 1.68
CA SER A 63 16.76 -12.85 1.25
C SER A 63 16.92 -12.68 -0.27
N LEU A 64 15.86 -12.98 -1.04
CA LEU A 64 15.82 -12.83 -2.50
C LEU A 64 15.95 -11.36 -2.95
N VAL A 65 15.68 -10.42 -2.05
CA VAL A 65 15.78 -8.96 -2.25
C VAL A 65 16.72 -8.30 -1.24
N GLY A 66 17.67 -9.06 -0.68
CA GLY A 66 18.58 -8.60 0.37
C GLY A 66 19.37 -7.32 0.03
N GLU A 67 19.70 -7.12 -1.25
CA GLU A 67 20.40 -5.92 -1.77
C GLU A 67 19.64 -4.60 -1.56
N PHE A 68 18.34 -4.65 -1.28
CA PHE A 68 17.51 -3.48 -0.99
C PHE A 68 17.34 -3.22 0.50
N GLN A 69 17.57 -4.20 1.38
CA GLN A 69 17.29 -4.06 2.82
C GLN A 69 18.13 -2.98 3.53
N THR A 70 19.27 -2.60 2.94
CA THR A 70 20.12 -1.51 3.44
C THR A 70 19.65 -0.12 3.00
N ARG A 71 18.78 -0.05 1.99
CA ARG A 71 18.35 1.20 1.31
C ARG A 71 16.85 1.46 1.46
N LEU A 72 16.05 0.40 1.57
CA LEU A 72 14.61 0.42 1.77
C LEU A 72 14.24 -0.34 3.05
N ASN A 73 13.26 0.20 3.78
CA ASN A 73 12.61 -0.53 4.86
C ASN A 73 11.54 -1.45 4.26
N LEU A 74 11.85 -2.75 4.19
CA LEU A 74 10.96 -3.76 3.62
C LEU A 74 10.06 -4.37 4.71
N PHE A 75 8.78 -4.51 4.40
CA PHE A 75 7.77 -5.15 5.24
C PHE A 75 7.06 -6.27 4.50
N THR A 76 6.54 -7.23 5.24
CA THR A 76 5.71 -8.31 4.71
C THR A 76 4.23 -7.99 4.92
N ARG A 77 3.43 -8.12 3.86
CA ARG A 77 1.99 -7.90 3.89
C ARG A 77 1.27 -9.11 3.33
N VAL A 78 0.11 -9.42 3.89
CA VAL A 78 -0.84 -10.37 3.31
C VAL A 78 -2.16 -9.69 3.00
N THR A 79 -2.79 -10.04 1.88
CA THR A 79 -4.16 -9.64 1.55
C THR A 79 -5.04 -10.88 1.39
N LEU A 80 -6.03 -11.04 2.26
CA LEU A 80 -6.99 -12.14 2.18
C LEU A 80 -8.23 -11.73 1.38
N LEU A 81 -8.59 -12.54 0.39
CA LEU A 81 -9.83 -12.37 -0.38
C LEU A 81 -10.98 -13.06 0.37
N ILE A 82 -12.07 -12.33 0.60
CA ILE A 82 -13.20 -12.83 1.39
C ILE A 82 -14.50 -12.60 0.63
N ASP A 83 -15.19 -13.68 0.28
CA ASP A 83 -16.52 -13.61 -0.34
C ASP A 83 -17.60 -14.03 0.67
N ASP A 84 -17.34 -15.06 1.48
CA ASP A 84 -18.23 -15.58 2.53
C ASP A 84 -17.70 -15.24 3.94
N PRO A 85 -18.50 -14.58 4.80
CA PRO A 85 -18.14 -14.31 6.18
C PRO A 85 -17.68 -15.51 7.02
N SER A 86 -18.10 -16.74 6.69
CA SER A 86 -17.68 -17.94 7.43
C SER A 86 -16.16 -18.18 7.39
N GLN A 87 -15.47 -17.66 6.37
CA GLN A 87 -14.05 -17.92 6.11
C GLN A 87 -13.09 -16.86 6.70
N GLY A 88 -13.60 -15.92 7.50
CA GLY A 88 -12.77 -14.89 8.16
C GLY A 88 -11.78 -15.43 9.21
N GLN A 89 -11.91 -16.69 9.63
CA GLN A 89 -11.07 -17.29 10.67
C GLN A 89 -9.59 -17.40 10.28
N GLY A 90 -9.26 -17.38 8.99
CA GLY A 90 -7.87 -17.43 8.51
C GLY A 90 -7.02 -16.23 8.93
N VAL A 91 -7.64 -15.08 9.20
CA VAL A 91 -6.95 -13.84 9.57
C VAL A 91 -6.08 -14.00 10.82
N ALA A 92 -6.59 -14.67 11.86
CA ALA A 92 -5.87 -14.84 13.11
C ALA A 92 -4.55 -15.63 12.95
N LYS A 93 -4.54 -16.63 12.05
CA LYS A 93 -3.34 -17.43 11.75
C LYS A 93 -2.29 -16.65 10.96
N LEU A 94 -2.74 -15.76 10.08
CA LEU A 94 -1.86 -14.92 9.25
C LEU A 94 -1.27 -13.75 10.05
N SER A 95 -2.01 -13.26 11.03
CA SER A 95 -1.69 -12.08 11.84
C SER A 95 -0.33 -12.14 12.55
N SER A 96 0.14 -13.33 12.93
CA SER A 96 1.42 -13.50 13.62
C SER A 96 2.63 -13.62 12.68
N ALA A 97 2.42 -13.83 11.38
CA ALA A 97 3.47 -14.16 10.43
C ALA A 97 3.80 -13.03 9.44
N PHE A 98 2.93 -12.03 9.34
CA PHE A 98 3.09 -10.87 8.47
C PHE A 98 3.09 -9.59 9.30
N ASP A 99 3.81 -8.57 8.82
CA ASP A 99 3.83 -7.25 9.48
C ASP A 99 2.51 -6.50 9.29
N ILE A 100 1.86 -6.67 8.13
CA ILE A 100 0.61 -5.97 7.78
C ILE A 100 -0.44 -6.98 7.31
N VAL A 101 -1.66 -6.85 7.83
CA VAL A 101 -2.78 -7.69 7.42
C VAL A 101 -3.85 -6.85 6.74
N ALA A 102 -4.14 -7.20 5.49
CA ALA A 102 -5.17 -6.59 4.67
C ALA A 102 -6.26 -7.59 4.27
N VAL A 103 -7.45 -7.08 4.00
CA VAL A 103 -8.57 -7.85 3.46
C VAL A 103 -9.13 -7.18 2.23
N CYS A 104 -9.50 -7.98 1.22
CA CYS A 104 -10.23 -7.55 0.05
C CYS A 104 -11.62 -8.24 0.03
N PRO A 105 -12.66 -7.59 0.58
CA PRO A 105 -14.00 -8.17 0.62
C PRO A 105 -14.67 -8.09 -0.75
N ARG A 106 -15.28 -9.18 -1.22
CA ARG A 106 -16.03 -9.23 -2.51
C ARG A 106 -17.56 -9.24 -2.34
N THR A 107 -18.06 -9.13 -1.11
CA THR A 107 -19.51 -8.99 -0.83
C THR A 107 -19.78 -7.94 0.26
N GLU A 108 -20.99 -7.40 0.31
CA GLU A 108 -21.39 -6.46 1.39
C GLU A 108 -21.29 -7.11 2.77
N LYS A 109 -21.63 -8.40 2.87
CA LYS A 109 -21.53 -9.18 4.11
C LYS A 109 -20.07 -9.36 4.55
N ALA A 110 -19.17 -9.64 3.61
CA ALA A 110 -17.74 -9.74 3.88
C ALA A 110 -17.14 -8.39 4.31
N LEU A 111 -17.57 -7.28 3.70
CA LEU A 111 -17.16 -5.95 4.12
C LEU A 111 -17.62 -5.66 5.57
N LEU A 112 -18.88 -5.98 5.90
CA LEU A 112 -19.37 -5.80 7.26
C LEU A 112 -18.56 -6.62 8.27
N LEU A 113 -18.27 -7.89 7.97
CA LEU A 113 -17.42 -8.74 8.80
C LEU A 113 -16.03 -8.11 9.02
N ALA A 114 -15.40 -7.63 7.94
CA ALA A 114 -14.07 -7.03 8.00
C ALA A 114 -14.02 -5.82 8.93
N VAL A 115 -15.08 -5.00 8.92
CA VAL A 115 -15.18 -3.83 9.80
C VAL A 115 -15.45 -4.22 11.25
N THR A 116 -16.36 -5.16 11.50
CA THR A 116 -16.82 -5.46 12.87
C THR A 116 -15.88 -6.41 13.59
N ASN A 117 -15.54 -7.55 13.00
CA ASN A 117 -15.04 -8.72 13.73
C ASN A 117 -13.60 -9.09 13.42
N LEU A 118 -13.01 -8.55 12.35
CA LEU A 118 -11.62 -8.86 12.00
C LEU A 118 -10.65 -7.85 12.63
N ASP A 119 -9.46 -8.34 12.96
CA ASP A 119 -8.31 -7.57 13.44
C ASP A 119 -7.32 -7.38 12.28
N ILE A 120 -7.52 -6.30 11.53
CA ILE A 120 -6.84 -6.01 10.26
C ILE A 120 -6.44 -4.53 10.22
N ASP A 121 -5.42 -4.20 9.42
CA ASP A 121 -4.96 -2.81 9.30
C ASP A 121 -5.57 -2.10 8.08
N ILE A 122 -5.75 -2.85 6.98
CA ILE A 122 -6.18 -2.31 5.68
C ILE A 122 -7.39 -3.07 5.14
N ILE A 123 -8.37 -2.33 4.64
CA ILE A 123 -9.37 -2.83 3.69
C ILE A 123 -9.00 -2.28 2.30
N THR A 124 -8.88 -3.18 1.34
CA THR A 124 -8.61 -2.85 -0.07
C THR A 124 -9.71 -3.42 -0.97
N PHE A 125 -9.76 -2.97 -2.23
CA PHE A 125 -10.74 -3.45 -3.20
C PHE A 125 -10.08 -3.71 -4.55
N ASN A 126 -10.73 -4.51 -5.38
CA ASN A 126 -10.36 -4.58 -6.80
C ASN A 126 -10.87 -3.32 -7.51
N TYR A 127 -9.96 -2.40 -7.82
CA TYR A 127 -10.30 -1.14 -8.52
C TYR A 127 -10.52 -1.31 -10.02
N ALA A 128 -10.17 -2.45 -10.62
CA ALA A 128 -10.40 -2.72 -12.04
C ALA A 128 -11.85 -3.13 -12.36
N GLU A 129 -12.62 -3.54 -11.35
CA GLU A 129 -13.96 -4.08 -11.47
C GLU A 129 -14.96 -3.26 -10.66
N ARG A 130 -16.26 -3.50 -10.82
CA ARG A 130 -17.27 -2.79 -10.02
C ARG A 130 -17.14 -3.18 -8.54
N LEU A 131 -17.19 -2.20 -7.64
CA LEU A 131 -17.23 -2.48 -6.20
C LEU A 131 -18.38 -3.43 -5.84
N PRO A 132 -18.18 -4.33 -4.85
CA PRO A 132 -19.15 -5.35 -4.50
C PRO A 132 -20.43 -4.80 -3.88
N CYS A 133 -20.38 -3.58 -3.35
CA CYS A 133 -21.52 -2.90 -2.75
C CYS A 133 -21.34 -1.39 -2.79
N PHE A 134 -22.43 -0.66 -2.59
CA PHE A 134 -22.37 0.78 -2.38
C PHE A 134 -21.75 1.10 -1.02
N LEU A 135 -20.62 1.83 -1.02
CA LEU A 135 -19.91 2.19 0.20
C LEU A 135 -20.69 3.25 0.99
N ARG A 136 -21.27 2.84 2.11
CA ARG A 136 -22.00 3.75 3.01
C ARG A 136 -21.01 4.41 3.97
N HIS A 137 -21.19 5.72 4.20
CA HIS A 137 -20.35 6.47 5.14
C HIS A 137 -20.36 5.86 6.55
N LYS A 138 -21.50 5.33 7.01
CA LYS A 138 -21.60 4.68 8.32
C LYS A 138 -20.62 3.51 8.46
N THR A 139 -20.55 2.64 7.45
CA THR A 139 -19.67 1.46 7.47
C THR A 139 -18.20 1.85 7.36
N VAL A 140 -17.88 2.74 6.41
CA VAL A 140 -16.50 3.22 6.18
C VAL A 140 -15.99 4.04 7.37
N GLY A 141 -16.82 4.92 7.92
CA GLY A 141 -16.51 5.74 9.09
C GLY A 141 -16.23 4.90 10.32
N ALA A 142 -17.06 3.89 10.61
CA ALA A 142 -16.85 2.97 11.73
C ALA A 142 -15.51 2.21 11.63
N ALA A 143 -15.12 1.79 10.43
CA ALA A 143 -13.82 1.15 10.21
C ALA A 143 -12.65 2.11 10.49
N ILE A 144 -12.75 3.35 10.01
CA ILE A 144 -11.73 4.39 10.24
C ILE A 144 -11.58 4.70 11.73
N GLU A 145 -12.70 4.79 12.46
CA GLU A 145 -12.74 5.01 13.91
C GLU A 145 -12.09 3.86 14.68
N LYS A 146 -12.27 2.60 14.21
CA LYS A 146 -11.58 1.42 14.75
C LYS A 146 -10.07 1.41 14.45
N GLY A 147 -9.58 2.31 13.60
CA GLY A 147 -8.17 2.36 13.20
C GLY A 147 -7.85 1.63 11.90
N ILE A 148 -8.84 1.04 11.23
CA ILE A 148 -8.66 0.40 9.92
C ILE A 148 -8.55 1.49 8.84
N LYS A 149 -7.65 1.31 7.87
CA LYS A 149 -7.46 2.23 6.75
C LYS A 149 -8.00 1.65 5.46
N PHE A 150 -8.44 2.50 4.55
CA PHE A 150 -8.86 2.10 3.22
C PHE A 150 -7.75 2.38 2.22
N GLU A 151 -7.38 1.36 1.46
CA GLU A 151 -6.35 1.48 0.45
C GLU A 151 -6.95 1.80 -0.92
N VAL A 152 -6.34 2.75 -1.63
CA VAL A 152 -6.57 3.04 -3.04
C VAL A 152 -5.35 2.58 -3.84
N VAL A 153 -5.55 1.57 -4.68
CA VAL A 153 -4.50 1.02 -5.55
C VAL A 153 -4.61 1.64 -6.93
N TYR A 154 -3.58 2.36 -7.37
CA TYR A 154 -3.66 3.17 -8.59
C TYR A 154 -3.26 2.44 -9.88
N SER A 155 -2.58 1.29 -9.82
CA SER A 155 -2.12 0.58 -11.03
C SER A 155 -3.19 0.32 -12.10
N PRO A 156 -4.48 0.03 -11.78
CA PRO A 156 -5.51 -0.16 -12.80
C PRO A 156 -5.78 1.11 -13.63
N ALA A 157 -5.53 2.29 -13.07
CA ALA A 157 -5.65 3.56 -13.80
C ALA A 157 -4.59 3.71 -14.91
N ILE A 158 -3.42 3.09 -14.73
CA ILE A 158 -2.29 3.20 -15.65
C ILE A 158 -2.36 2.12 -16.71
N ALA A 159 -2.32 0.85 -16.30
CA ALA A 159 -2.09 -0.27 -17.20
C ALA A 159 -3.35 -1.10 -17.51
N GLY A 160 -4.47 -0.85 -16.82
CA GLY A 160 -5.63 -1.74 -16.88
C GLY A 160 -5.31 -3.15 -16.36
N PRO A 161 -6.14 -4.16 -16.64
CA PRO A 161 -5.99 -5.51 -16.07
C PRO A 161 -4.85 -6.32 -16.68
N ALA A 162 -4.39 -5.96 -17.90
CA ALA A 162 -3.52 -6.79 -18.74
C ALA A 162 -2.06 -6.31 -18.81
N GLY A 163 -1.67 -5.27 -18.06
CA GLY A 163 -0.35 -4.64 -18.24
C GLY A 163 -0.29 -3.82 -19.54
N TYR A 164 0.83 -3.12 -19.76
CA TYR A 164 1.10 -2.43 -21.03
C TYR A 164 1.19 -3.49 -22.15
N ALA A 165 0.07 -3.74 -22.85
CA ALA A 165 0.11 -4.50 -24.09
C ALA A 165 0.79 -3.66 -25.17
N ASP A 166 1.70 -4.31 -25.90
CA ASP A 166 2.52 -3.73 -26.96
C ASP A 166 1.65 -3.10 -28.06
N GLY A 167 1.85 -1.80 -28.32
CA GLY A 167 1.24 -1.08 -29.44
C GLY A 167 -0.02 -0.24 -29.13
N VAL A 168 0.15 1.08 -29.26
CA VAL A 168 -0.74 2.20 -29.70
C VAL A 168 -2.26 2.20 -29.40
N THR A 169 -2.95 1.07 -29.22
CA THR A 169 -4.37 0.98 -28.91
C THR A 169 -4.59 0.48 -27.48
N VAL A 170 -5.11 1.37 -26.62
CA VAL A 170 -5.59 0.97 -25.30
C VAL A 170 -6.72 -0.04 -25.50
N SER A 171 -6.53 -1.28 -25.04
CA SER A 171 -7.55 -2.32 -25.16
C SER A 171 -8.86 -1.87 -24.51
N THR A 172 -9.99 -2.35 -25.04
CA THR A 172 -11.32 -2.05 -24.47
C THR A 172 -11.40 -2.42 -22.98
N ALA A 173 -10.72 -3.48 -22.57
CA ALA A 173 -10.57 -3.90 -21.18
C ALA A 173 -9.81 -2.87 -20.33
N ALA A 174 -8.74 -2.25 -20.85
CA ALA A 174 -8.01 -1.22 -20.14
C ALA A 174 -8.83 0.07 -19.98
N LEU A 175 -9.62 0.47 -21.00
CA LEU A 175 -10.54 1.60 -20.87
C LEU A 175 -11.64 1.34 -19.82
N GLN A 176 -12.20 0.14 -19.82
CA GLN A 176 -13.20 -0.26 -18.83
C GLN A 176 -12.62 -0.24 -17.41
N SER A 177 -11.42 -0.81 -17.21
CA SER A 177 -10.73 -0.82 -15.93
C SER A 177 -10.44 0.59 -15.41
N ARG A 178 -9.95 1.49 -16.27
CA ARG A 178 -9.74 2.90 -15.92
C ARG A 178 -11.04 3.58 -15.48
N ARG A 179 -12.12 3.38 -16.22
CA ARG A 179 -13.45 3.91 -15.85
C ARG A 179 -13.90 3.37 -14.49
N GLN A 180 -13.72 2.09 -14.23
CA GLN A 180 -14.05 1.51 -12.92
C GLN A 180 -13.16 2.08 -11.81
N PHE A 181 -11.86 2.24 -12.05
CA PHE A 181 -10.94 2.85 -11.09
C PHE A 181 -11.46 4.21 -10.62
N PHE A 182 -11.77 5.12 -11.56
CA PHE A 182 -12.25 6.46 -11.20
C PHE A 182 -13.57 6.43 -10.42
N ASN A 183 -14.53 5.59 -10.84
CA ASN A 183 -15.81 5.43 -10.13
C ASN A 183 -15.61 4.90 -8.70
N ASN A 184 -14.74 3.91 -8.55
CA ASN A 184 -14.48 3.25 -7.27
C ASN A 184 -13.69 4.16 -6.32
N ALA A 185 -12.67 4.85 -6.85
CA ALA A 185 -11.87 5.83 -6.12
C ALA A 185 -12.75 6.99 -5.64
N ALA A 186 -13.59 7.56 -6.51
CA ALA A 186 -14.56 8.59 -6.11
C ALA A 186 -15.54 8.08 -5.03
N SER A 187 -16.01 6.83 -5.15
CA SER A 187 -16.91 6.22 -4.17
C SER A 187 -16.28 6.10 -2.78
N ILE A 188 -15.02 5.65 -2.69
CA ILE A 188 -14.32 5.53 -1.40
C ILE A 188 -13.91 6.89 -0.82
N ILE A 189 -13.50 7.85 -1.65
CA ILE A 189 -13.17 9.22 -1.21
C ILE A 189 -14.42 9.86 -0.58
N ARG A 190 -15.56 9.78 -1.27
CA ARG A 190 -16.86 10.24 -0.75
C ARG A 190 -17.25 9.50 0.54
N ALA A 191 -17.21 8.17 0.55
CA ALA A 191 -17.66 7.39 1.70
C ALA A 191 -16.78 7.58 2.94
N SER A 192 -15.48 7.77 2.75
CA SER A 192 -14.52 8.04 3.84
C SER A 192 -14.51 9.50 4.30
N ARG A 193 -15.19 10.39 3.55
CA ARG A 193 -15.03 11.85 3.65
C ARG A 193 -13.56 12.26 3.56
N SER A 194 -12.83 11.61 2.65
CA SER A 194 -11.40 11.80 2.40
C SER A 194 -10.51 11.56 3.62
N ARG A 195 -10.87 10.62 4.52
CA ARG A 195 -10.08 10.30 5.73
C ARG A 195 -9.62 8.85 5.73
N GLY A 196 -8.52 8.56 6.41
CA GLY A 196 -8.05 7.19 6.61
C GLY A 196 -7.72 6.45 5.31
N LEU A 197 -7.28 7.18 4.28
CA LEU A 197 -6.89 6.64 2.99
C LEU A 197 -5.39 6.34 2.97
N VAL A 198 -5.02 5.22 2.36
CA VAL A 198 -3.65 4.82 2.02
C VAL A 198 -3.55 4.73 0.51
N LEU A 199 -2.50 5.30 -0.09
CA LEU A 199 -2.24 5.14 -1.52
C LEU A 199 -1.12 4.14 -1.72
N SER A 200 -1.34 3.18 -2.61
CA SER A 200 -0.35 2.16 -2.94
C SER A 200 -0.31 1.91 -4.44
N SER A 201 0.82 1.41 -4.93
CA SER A 201 0.99 1.20 -6.36
C SER A 201 0.22 0.00 -6.89
N GLY A 202 0.34 -1.17 -6.26
CA GLY A 202 -0.10 -2.42 -6.87
C GLY A 202 0.65 -2.70 -8.18
N ALA A 203 1.88 -2.20 -8.32
CA ALA A 203 2.66 -2.27 -9.54
C ALA A 203 3.32 -3.65 -9.70
N ALA A 204 2.87 -4.42 -10.68
CA ALA A 204 3.50 -5.70 -11.05
C ALA A 204 4.73 -5.50 -11.96
N SER A 205 4.88 -4.31 -12.54
CA SER A 205 5.97 -3.95 -13.45
C SER A 205 6.54 -2.57 -13.09
N PRO A 206 7.84 -2.32 -13.27
CA PRO A 206 8.48 -1.04 -12.97
C PRO A 206 7.81 0.15 -13.69
N LEU A 207 7.29 -0.07 -14.90
CA LEU A 207 6.63 0.95 -15.72
C LEU A 207 5.31 1.45 -15.13
N GLN A 208 4.78 0.78 -14.11
CA GLN A 208 3.56 1.16 -13.40
C GLN A 208 3.85 2.02 -12.16
N CYS A 209 5.11 2.12 -11.73
CA CYS A 209 5.49 2.97 -10.60
C CYS A 209 5.34 4.46 -10.97
N ARG A 210 4.90 5.28 -10.01
CA ARG A 210 4.71 6.72 -10.20
C ARG A 210 5.23 7.49 -8.99
N GLY A 211 5.74 8.69 -9.25
CA GLY A 211 6.16 9.61 -8.19
C GLY A 211 4.96 10.08 -7.38
N SER A 212 5.18 10.48 -6.13
CA SER A 212 4.11 10.87 -5.22
C SER A 212 3.26 12.04 -5.73
N PHE A 213 3.85 12.97 -6.50
CA PHE A 213 3.12 14.10 -7.06
C PHE A 213 2.14 13.67 -8.15
N ASP A 214 2.54 12.74 -9.03
CA ASP A 214 1.67 12.24 -10.10
C ASP A 214 0.49 11.48 -9.54
N VAL A 215 0.74 10.62 -8.54
CA VAL A 215 -0.31 9.88 -7.83
C VAL A 215 -1.25 10.86 -7.13
N CYS A 216 -0.74 11.94 -6.53
CA CYS A 216 -1.61 12.95 -5.95
C CYS A 216 -2.45 13.69 -6.97
N ASN A 217 -1.85 14.14 -8.07
CA ASN A 217 -2.57 14.85 -9.12
C ASN A 217 -3.73 14.01 -9.66
N LEU A 218 -3.56 12.69 -9.78
CA LEU A 218 -4.63 11.78 -10.18
C LEU A 218 -5.84 11.83 -9.24
N LEU A 219 -5.63 11.88 -7.93
CA LEU A 219 -6.72 11.86 -6.95
C LEU A 219 -7.27 13.23 -6.61
N ILE A 220 -6.51 14.30 -6.85
CA ILE A 220 -7.01 15.68 -6.73
C ILE A 220 -8.14 15.93 -7.73
N LEU A 221 -8.08 15.30 -8.91
CA LEU A 221 -9.19 15.29 -9.88
C LEU A 221 -10.47 14.63 -9.34
N LEU A 222 -10.37 13.87 -8.25
CA LEU A 222 -11.48 13.18 -7.58
C LEU A 222 -11.82 13.81 -6.22
N ASP A 223 -11.59 15.12 -6.07
CA ASP A 223 -11.86 15.89 -4.86
C ASP A 223 -11.09 15.45 -3.61
N LEU A 224 -9.93 14.81 -3.77
CA LEU A 224 -8.99 14.62 -2.66
C LEU A 224 -8.08 15.85 -2.54
N ASP A 225 -8.08 16.51 -1.38
CA ASP A 225 -7.22 17.67 -1.19
C ASP A 225 -5.73 17.29 -1.13
N HIS A 226 -4.86 18.22 -1.54
CA HIS A 226 -3.41 18.03 -1.57
C HIS A 226 -2.84 17.59 -0.22
N SER A 227 -3.35 18.14 0.89
CA SER A 227 -2.82 17.86 2.23
C SER A 227 -3.11 16.42 2.63
N ARG A 228 -4.31 15.93 2.36
CA ARG A 228 -4.73 14.56 2.64
C ARG A 228 -4.13 13.57 1.68
N CYS A 229 -3.95 13.94 0.41
CA CYS A 229 -3.20 13.09 -0.50
C CYS A 229 -1.76 12.87 -0.02
N LYS A 230 -1.08 13.94 0.38
CA LYS A 230 0.26 13.83 0.97
C LYS A 230 0.26 12.96 2.22
N ALA A 231 -0.72 13.15 3.11
CA ALA A 231 -0.86 12.32 4.32
C ALA A 231 -1.08 10.84 3.97
N ALA A 232 -1.84 10.54 2.91
CA ALA A 232 -2.16 9.18 2.47
C ALA A 232 -0.95 8.39 1.92
N MET A 233 0.17 9.05 1.59
CA MET A 233 1.45 8.43 1.20
C MET A 233 2.54 8.54 2.26
N THR A 234 2.29 9.25 3.36
CA THR A 234 3.31 9.55 4.38
C THR A 234 2.85 9.13 5.77
N GLU A 235 1.96 9.90 6.40
CA GLU A 235 1.51 9.73 7.78
C GLU A 235 0.51 8.57 7.97
N VAL A 236 -0.45 8.39 7.06
CA VAL A 236 -1.46 7.35 7.21
C VAL A 236 -0.85 5.95 7.05
N PRO A 237 0.02 5.69 6.04
CA PRO A 237 0.74 4.43 5.93
C PRO A 237 1.68 4.15 7.11
N SER A 238 2.34 5.17 7.68
CA SER A 238 3.22 4.95 8.84
C SER A 238 2.45 4.46 10.06
N LYS A 239 1.21 4.95 10.25
CA LYS A 239 0.29 4.43 11.28
C LYS A 239 -0.13 2.98 11.04
N VAL A 240 -0.27 2.56 9.78
CA VAL A 240 -0.55 1.14 9.44
C VAL A 240 0.63 0.26 9.82
N VAL A 241 1.85 0.63 9.41
CA VAL A 241 3.07 -0.12 9.74
C VAL A 241 3.25 -0.19 11.26
N LEU A 242 2.99 0.90 11.98
CA LEU A 242 3.05 0.93 13.43
C LEU A 242 2.02 0.00 14.07
N SER A 243 0.76 0.04 13.62
CA SER A 243 -0.32 -0.84 14.10
C SER A 243 0.06 -2.31 13.95
N GLY A 244 0.52 -2.70 12.76
CA GLY A 244 0.95 -4.05 12.46
C GLY A 244 2.11 -4.52 13.36
N ARG A 245 3.14 -3.67 13.51
CA ARG A 245 4.29 -3.97 14.38
C ARG A 245 3.90 -4.12 15.85
N LEU A 246 3.03 -3.25 16.34
CA LEU A 246 2.52 -3.33 17.72
C LEU A 246 1.72 -4.60 17.95
N ARG A 247 1.05 -5.14 16.94
CA ARG A 247 0.29 -6.39 17.06
C ARG A 247 1.17 -7.58 17.44
N GLY A 248 2.35 -7.70 16.82
CA GLY A 248 3.28 -8.80 17.07
C GLY A 248 4.25 -8.56 18.24
N GLN A 249 4.63 -7.30 18.49
CA GLN A 249 5.72 -6.96 19.42
C GLN A 249 5.27 -6.35 20.75
N SER A 250 3.97 -6.14 20.94
CA SER A 250 3.44 -5.51 22.15
C SER A 250 2.38 -6.35 22.83
N TYR A 251 2.30 -6.23 24.16
CA TYR A 251 1.16 -6.69 24.91
C TYR A 251 0.08 -5.61 24.90
N LYS A 252 -1.00 -5.84 24.14
CA LYS A 252 -2.17 -4.95 24.05
C LYS A 252 -1.80 -3.48 23.79
N GLN A 253 -0.76 -3.24 22.97
CA GLN A 253 -0.26 -1.90 22.64
C GLN A 253 0.15 -1.06 23.86
N THR A 254 0.35 -1.68 25.03
CA THR A 254 0.69 -1.01 26.28
C THR A 254 2.17 -1.15 26.61
N VAL A 255 2.75 -2.33 26.38
CA VAL A 255 4.15 -2.64 26.66
C VAL A 255 4.78 -3.27 25.43
N ILE A 256 5.94 -2.77 25.00
CA ILE A 256 6.70 -3.29 23.85
C ILE A 256 7.97 -3.94 24.38
N VAL A 257 8.32 -5.12 23.87
CA VAL A 257 9.59 -5.78 24.18
C VAL A 257 10.57 -5.49 23.04
N GLY A 258 11.51 -4.56 23.26
CA GLY A 258 12.55 -4.21 22.27
C GLY A 258 13.28 -2.88 22.54
N GLN A 259 14.36 -2.64 21.80
CA GLN A 259 15.11 -1.37 21.85
C GLN A 259 14.31 -0.23 21.20
N TYR A 260 13.97 0.75 22.02
CA TYR A 260 13.15 1.92 21.72
C TYR A 260 13.60 2.72 20.47
N GLU A 261 14.90 2.72 20.13
CA GLU A 261 15.46 3.40 18.94
C GLU A 261 14.80 2.99 17.62
N SER A 262 14.51 1.70 17.43
CA SER A 262 14.02 1.19 16.13
C SER A 262 12.60 1.65 15.78
N LEU A 263 11.78 1.94 16.81
CA LEU A 263 10.43 2.47 16.64
C LEU A 263 10.45 3.99 16.37
N ARG A 264 11.36 4.73 17.03
CA ARG A 264 11.58 6.16 16.78
C ARG A 264 11.97 6.43 15.34
N ALA A 265 12.83 5.60 14.73
CA ALA A 265 13.23 5.76 13.35
C ALA A 265 12.06 5.65 12.34
N THR A 266 10.99 4.93 12.69
CA THR A 266 9.77 4.81 11.86
C THR A 266 8.80 5.98 12.08
N ILE A 267 8.83 6.61 13.27
CA ILE A 267 7.88 7.66 13.70
C ILE A 267 8.43 9.07 13.43
N ASP A 268 9.73 9.29 13.64
CA ASP A 268 10.34 10.60 13.46
C ASP A 268 10.59 10.89 11.99
N ALA A 269 9.80 11.79 11.41
CA ALA A 269 10.12 12.41 10.13
C ALA A 269 11.56 12.98 10.20
N PRO A 270 12.41 12.79 9.17
CA PRO A 270 13.71 13.45 9.17
C PRO A 270 13.47 14.94 9.36
N LYS A 271 14.13 15.54 10.36
CA LYS A 271 14.13 17.00 10.57
C LYS A 271 14.25 17.64 9.20
N ARG A 272 13.27 18.49 8.81
CA ARG A 272 13.29 19.21 7.52
C ARG A 272 14.71 19.74 7.33
N ARG A 273 15.45 19.18 6.36
CA ARG A 273 16.74 19.77 5.94
C ARG A 273 16.41 21.21 5.58
N LYS A 274 17.11 22.17 6.19
CA LYS A 274 16.88 23.57 5.84
C LYS A 274 17.16 23.69 4.34
N LEU A 275 16.42 24.54 3.62
CA LEU A 275 16.56 24.65 2.16
C LEU A 275 18.04 24.82 1.76
N GLY A 276 18.81 25.56 2.58
CA GLY A 276 20.24 25.79 2.42
C GLY A 276 21.17 24.57 2.57
N ASP A 277 20.66 23.41 2.98
CA ASP A 277 21.42 22.14 3.10
C ASP A 277 21.12 21.18 1.92
N THR A 278 20.23 21.58 1.01
CA THR A 278 19.95 20.83 -0.22
C THR A 278 20.85 21.32 -1.36
N PRO A 279 21.17 20.47 -2.36
CA PRO A 279 21.94 20.90 -3.54
C PRO A 279 21.34 22.14 -4.20
N SER A 280 20.01 22.22 -4.28
CA SER A 280 19.28 23.38 -4.82
C SER A 280 19.44 24.64 -3.97
N GLY A 281 19.48 24.54 -2.64
CA GLY A 281 19.73 25.70 -1.77
C GLY A 281 21.16 26.22 -1.85
N ASN A 282 22.14 25.34 -2.06
CA ASN A 282 23.52 25.74 -2.31
C ASN A 282 23.69 26.44 -3.67
N LEU A 283 22.95 26.00 -4.69
CA LEU A 283 22.85 26.68 -5.99
C LEU A 283 22.26 28.10 -5.84
N MET A 284 21.18 28.25 -5.06
CA MET A 284 20.58 29.57 -4.83
C MET A 284 21.49 30.51 -4.01
N LYS A 285 22.27 29.99 -3.04
CA LYS A 285 23.28 30.79 -2.32
C LYS A 285 24.38 31.28 -3.28
N ARG A 286 24.91 30.40 -4.13
CA ARG A 286 25.91 30.77 -5.14
C ARG A 286 25.39 31.83 -6.12
N GLN A 287 24.15 31.70 -6.58
CA GLN A 287 23.54 32.72 -7.45
C GLN A 287 23.36 34.07 -6.75
N LYS A 288 23.02 34.08 -5.45
CA LYS A 288 22.94 35.33 -4.66
C LYS A 288 24.30 35.97 -4.39
N GLU A 289 25.36 35.19 -4.26
CA GLU A 289 26.73 35.71 -4.14
C GLU A 289 27.23 36.29 -5.47
N LEU A 290 26.92 35.63 -6.59
CA LEU A 290 27.27 36.12 -7.92
C LEU A 290 26.53 37.41 -8.30
N ALA A 291 25.31 37.63 -7.78
CA ALA A 291 24.54 38.84 -8.03
C ALA A 291 24.95 40.06 -7.17
N LYS A 292 25.94 39.91 -6.29
CA LYS A 292 26.48 40.99 -5.44
C LYS A 292 27.78 41.61 -5.98
N HIS A 293 28.29 41.10 -7.09
CA HIS A 293 29.37 41.68 -7.89
C HIS A 293 28.83 42.16 -9.22
#